data_AF-A0A0A9YJ71-F1
#
_entry.id   AF-A0A0A9YJ71-F1
#
_cell.length_a   1.000
_cell.length_b   1.000
_cell.length_c   1.000
_cell.angle_alpha   90.00
_cell.angle_beta   90.00
_cell.angle_gamma   90.00
#
_symmetry.space_group_name_H-M   'P 1'
#
loop_
_entity.id
_entity.type
_entity.pdbx_description
1 polymer ?
#
loop_
_entity_poly.entity_id
_entity_poly.type
_entity_poly.pdbx_seq_one_letter_code
_entity_poly.pdbx_strand_id
1 'polypeptide(L)'
;TNSSAQIVNNESYVETHTSRMPEISLPKFDGNLTFWPQFRDTFMSLVHTSNALTTMEKFHYLATSLTDCALSVIQGIKLEENNYEIAWKAVTEAYNNKRVLASFYLN
;
A
#
# COMPACT_ATOMS: atom_id res chain seq x y z
N THR A 1 9.08 16.53 56.53
CA THR A 1 9.55 16.11 55.19
C THR A 1 9.46 14.59 55.14
N ASN A 2 9.09 14.03 53.98
CA ASN A 2 8.43 12.71 53.73
C ASN A 2 6.95 12.69 54.14
N SER A 3 5.96 12.64 53.23
CA SER A 3 5.70 11.77 52.05
C SER A 3 5.46 10.31 52.43
N SER A 4 4.19 9.86 52.41
CA SER A 4 3.75 8.48 52.11
C SER A 4 2.22 8.34 52.06
N ALA A 5 1.76 7.48 51.14
CA ALA A 5 0.41 6.88 50.96
C ALA A 5 -0.69 7.79 50.35
N GLN A 6 -0.91 7.77 49.01
CA GLN A 6 -1.70 6.80 48.22
C GLN A 6 -3.21 6.83 48.53
N ILE A 7 -4.06 7.36 47.62
CA ILE A 7 -5.35 6.73 47.23
C ILE A 7 -5.71 7.14 45.77
N VAL A 8 -5.53 6.17 44.87
CA VAL A 8 -6.34 5.79 43.70
C VAL A 8 -7.24 6.87 43.07
N ASN A 9 -6.91 7.27 41.84
CA ASN A 9 -7.90 7.81 40.91
C ASN A 9 -7.69 7.23 39.52
N ASN A 10 -8.43 6.14 39.28
CA ASN A 10 -9.14 5.84 38.04
C ASN A 10 -8.39 6.18 36.74
N GLU A 11 -7.34 5.41 36.45
CA GLU A 11 -6.95 5.18 35.07
C GLU A 11 -8.04 4.34 34.41
N SER A 12 -9.10 5.01 33.93
CA SER A 12 -9.81 4.49 32.78
C SER A 12 -8.76 4.38 31.68
N TYR A 13 -8.23 3.17 31.48
CA TYR A 13 -7.55 2.83 30.23
C TYR A 13 -8.57 3.19 29.16
N VAL A 14 -8.39 4.36 28.55
CA VAL A 14 -9.03 4.65 27.27
C VAL A 14 -8.32 3.67 26.36
N GLU A 15 -8.92 2.50 26.24
CA GLU A 15 -8.67 1.58 25.16
C GLU A 15 -9.03 2.39 23.92
N THR A 16 -8.05 3.17 23.45
CA THR A 16 -8.07 3.74 22.13
C THR A 16 -8.20 2.51 21.28
N HIS A 17 -9.43 2.28 20.83
CA HIS A 17 -9.69 1.48 19.66
C HIS A 17 -8.97 2.27 18.56
N THR A 18 -7.65 2.07 18.49
CA THR A 18 -6.93 2.12 17.24
C THR A 18 -7.70 1.10 16.44
N SER A 19 -8.66 1.60 15.67
CA SER A 19 -9.40 0.82 14.70
C SER A 19 -8.31 0.02 14.02
N ARG A 20 -8.22 -1.26 14.40
CA ARG A 20 -7.33 -2.22 13.78
C ARG A 20 -7.87 -2.22 12.39
N MET A 21 -7.27 -1.37 11.56
CA MET A 21 -7.48 -1.31 10.14
C MET A 21 -7.54 -2.78 9.78
N PRO A 22 -8.67 -3.29 9.26
CA PRO A 22 -8.75 -4.68 8.88
C PRO A 22 -7.47 -4.87 8.08
N GLU A 23 -6.62 -5.76 8.57
CA GLU A 23 -5.32 -6.01 7.96
C GLU A 23 -5.69 -6.63 6.62
N ILE A 24 -6.08 -5.78 5.66
CA ILE A 24 -6.21 -6.10 4.27
C ILE A 24 -4.76 -6.35 3.95
N SER A 25 -4.39 -7.61 4.11
CA SER A 25 -3.12 -8.17 3.73
C SER A 25 -3.08 -8.03 2.22
N LEU A 26 -2.77 -6.82 1.76
CA LEU A 26 -2.63 -6.54 0.35
C LEU A 26 -1.49 -7.42 -0.14
N PRO A 27 -1.64 -8.02 -1.33
CA PRO A 27 -0.59 -8.80 -1.92
C PRO A 27 0.66 -7.92 -2.02
N LYS A 28 1.80 -8.44 -1.57
CA LYS A 28 3.09 -7.78 -1.79
C LYS A 28 3.54 -8.06 -3.21
N PHE A 29 4.14 -7.06 -3.85
CA PHE A 29 4.67 -7.16 -5.18
C PHE A 29 6.12 -6.68 -5.23
N ASP A 30 7.02 -7.62 -5.47
CA ASP A 30 8.47 -7.46 -5.54
C ASP A 30 8.97 -7.03 -6.93
N GLY A 31 8.09 -7.05 -7.94
CA GLY A 31 8.44 -6.82 -9.33
C GLY A 31 8.48 -8.07 -10.20
N ASN A 32 8.06 -9.23 -9.69
CA ASN A 32 8.01 -10.45 -10.50
C ASN A 32 6.89 -10.38 -11.56
N LEU A 33 7.29 -10.28 -12.83
CA LEU A 33 6.38 -10.18 -13.97
C LEU A 33 5.35 -11.30 -14.06
N THR A 34 5.66 -12.48 -13.52
CA THR A 34 4.75 -13.63 -13.48
C THR A 34 3.53 -13.34 -12.62
N PHE A 35 3.73 -12.67 -11.48
CA PHE A 35 2.67 -12.34 -10.51
C PHE A 35 2.04 -10.97 -10.76
N TRP A 36 2.61 -10.16 -11.66
CA TRP A 36 2.08 -8.83 -12.00
C TRP A 36 0.58 -8.82 -12.35
N PRO A 37 0.05 -9.70 -13.22
CA PRO A 37 -1.37 -9.68 -13.56
C PRO A 37 -2.26 -9.95 -12.34
N GLN A 38 -1.91 -10.94 -11.53
CA GLN A 38 -2.64 -11.29 -10.32
C GLN A 38 -2.62 -10.14 -9.30
N PHE A 39 -1.44 -9.54 -9.08
CA PHE A 39 -1.30 -8.38 -8.21
C PHE A 39 -2.15 -7.21 -8.71
N ARG A 40 -2.03 -6.85 -9.99
CA ARG A 40 -2.75 -5.73 -10.60
C ARG A 40 -4.26 -5.90 -10.44
N ASP A 41 -4.79 -7.06 -10.79
CA ASP A 41 -6.24 -7.30 -10.77
C ASP A 41 -6.78 -7.29 -9.32
N THR A 42 -6.01 -7.84 -8.39
CA THR A 42 -6.34 -7.82 -6.95
C THR A 42 -6.30 -6.39 -6.39
N PHE A 43 -5.23 -5.65 -6.66
CA PHE A 43 -5.09 -4.27 -6.21
C PHE A 43 -6.15 -3.35 -6.84
N MET A 44 -6.47 -3.58 -8.12
CA MET A 44 -7.52 -2.87 -8.82
C MET A 44 -8.86 -3.04 -8.11
N SER A 45 -9.26 -4.28 -7.84
CA SER A 45 -10.55 -4.60 -7.20
C SER A 45 -10.65 -4.15 -5.74
N LEU A 46 -9.55 -4.19 -4.99
CA LEU A 46 -9.56 -3.91 -3.55
C LEU A 46 -9.30 -2.43 -3.24
N VAL A 47 -8.45 -1.78 -4.02
CA VAL A 47 -7.93 -0.43 -3.71
C VAL A 47 -8.34 0.58 -4.77
N HIS A 48 -8.02 0.33 -6.04
CA HIS A 48 -8.21 1.33 -7.10
C HIS A 48 -9.70 1.64 -7.34
N THR A 49 -10.54 0.62 -7.48
CA THR A 49 -12.00 0.77 -7.69
C THR A 49 -12.79 1.00 -6.41
N SER A 50 -12.13 0.99 -5.25
CA SER A 50 -12.81 1.23 -3.98
C SER A 50 -13.16 2.71 -3.84
N ASN A 51 -14.45 3.00 -3.66
CA ASN A 51 -14.95 4.35 -3.36
C ASN A 51 -14.87 4.69 -1.86
N ALA A 52 -14.53 3.71 -1.03
CA ALA A 52 -14.36 3.90 0.41
C ALA A 52 -12.98 4.48 0.77
N LEU A 53 -12.03 4.44 -0.15
CA LEU A 53 -10.65 4.91 0.05
C LEU A 53 -10.43 6.24 -0.67
N THR A 54 -9.81 7.17 0.03
CA THR A 54 -9.29 8.41 -0.55
C THR A 54 -8.10 8.13 -1.46
N THR A 55 -7.79 9.06 -2.36
CA THR A 55 -6.62 8.96 -3.25
C THR A 55 -5.31 8.84 -2.46
N MET A 56 -5.19 9.54 -1.32
CA MET A 56 -4.02 9.44 -0.45
C MET A 56 -3.88 8.04 0.15
N GLU A 57 -4.97 7.47 0.67
CA GLU A 57 -4.98 6.12 1.22
C GLU A 57 -4.62 5.10 0.12
N LYS A 58 -5.19 5.24 -1.08
CA LYS A 58 -4.85 4.37 -2.22
C LYS A 58 -3.35 4.43 -2.55
N PHE A 59 -2.75 5.62 -2.49
CA PHE A 59 -1.31 5.75 -2.71
C PHE A 59 -0.49 5.14 -1.56
N HIS A 60 -0.92 5.35 -0.32
CA HIS A 60 -0.28 4.70 0.82
C HIS A 60 -0.34 3.16 0.71
N TYR A 61 -1.48 2.62 0.28
CA TYR A 61 -1.63 1.19 -0.01
C TYR A 61 -0.74 0.74 -1.16
N LEU A 62 -0.66 1.51 -2.24
CA LEU A 62 0.24 1.20 -3.36
C LEU A 62 1.69 1.14 -2.85
N ALA A 63 2.16 2.17 -2.15
CA ALA A 63 3.53 2.25 -1.66
C ALA A 63 3.89 1.13 -0.68
N THR A 64 2.94 0.72 0.16
CA THR A 64 3.15 -0.39 1.11
C THR A 64 2.99 -1.77 0.46
N SER A 65 2.28 -1.89 -0.66
CA SER A 65 2.12 -3.15 -1.38
C SER A 65 3.31 -3.45 -2.29
N LEU A 66 4.01 -2.43 -2.77
CA LEU A 66 5.21 -2.61 -3.58
C LEU A 66 6.45 -2.83 -2.70
N THR A 67 7.32 -3.73 -3.14
CA THR A 67 8.61 -4.02 -2.50
C THR A 67 9.73 -4.05 -3.56
N ASP A 68 10.98 -3.99 -3.10
CA ASP A 68 12.19 -4.15 -3.92
C ASP A 68 12.15 -3.35 -5.23
N CYS A 69 12.23 -4.04 -6.37
CA CYS A 69 12.28 -3.44 -7.70
C CYS A 69 11.02 -2.65 -8.04
N ALA A 70 9.86 -3.08 -7.55
CA ALA A 70 8.59 -2.40 -7.84
C ALA A 70 8.45 -1.11 -7.04
N LEU A 71 8.94 -1.09 -5.80
CA LEU A 71 8.97 0.12 -4.99
C LEU A 71 9.88 1.19 -5.63
N SER A 72 11.00 0.79 -6.23
CA SER A 72 11.90 1.71 -6.93
C SER A 72 11.23 2.50 -8.08
N VAL A 73 10.16 1.97 -8.69
CA VAL A 73 9.41 2.67 -9.76
C VAL A 73 8.73 3.93 -9.24
N ILE A 74 8.22 3.89 -8.01
CA ILE A 74 7.50 5.01 -7.41
C ILE A 74 8.35 5.82 -6.42
N GLN A 75 9.58 5.38 -6.12
CA GLN A 75 10.46 6.03 -5.16
C GLN A 75 10.82 7.48 -5.54
N GLY A 76 10.79 7.81 -6.84
CA GLY A 76 10.98 9.19 -7.33
C GLY A 76 9.73 10.06 -7.30
N ILE A 77 8.57 9.51 -6.93
CA ILE A 77 7.28 10.18 -6.94
C ILE A 77 6.92 10.54 -5.49
N LYS A 78 6.59 11.81 -5.25
CA LYS A 78 6.15 12.25 -3.93
C LYS A 78 4.80 11.62 -3.58
N LEU A 79 4.67 11.12 -2.35
CA LEU A 79 3.45 10.56 -1.79
C LEU A 79 2.41 11.67 -1.55
N GLU A 80 1.70 12.05 -2.60
CA GLU A 80 0.67 13.09 -2.63
C GLU A 80 -0.50 12.60 -3.47
N GLU A 81 -1.73 13.03 -3.14
CA GLU A 81 -2.96 12.60 -3.83
C GLU A 81 -2.89 12.80 -5.35
N ASN A 82 -2.39 13.95 -5.78
CA ASN A 82 -2.28 14.31 -7.19
C ASN A 82 -1.32 13.41 -7.98
N ASN A 83 -0.40 12.73 -7.27
CA ASN A 83 0.62 11.89 -7.86
C ASN A 83 0.24 10.40 -7.84
N TYR A 84 -0.86 10.01 -7.21
CA TYR A 84 -1.31 8.61 -7.17
C TYR A 84 -1.48 8.01 -8.57
N GLU A 85 -2.22 8.69 -9.44
CA GLU A 85 -2.48 8.22 -10.81
C GLU A 85 -1.17 8.08 -11.61
N ILE A 86 -0.23 9.00 -11.39
CA ILE A 86 1.09 8.96 -12.01
C ILE A 86 1.87 7.73 -11.52
N ALA A 87 1.87 7.48 -10.21
CA ALA A 87 2.53 6.33 -9.62
C ALA A 87 1.92 5.00 -10.10
N TRP A 88 0.59 4.88 -10.08
CA TRP A 88 -0.11 3.70 -10.56
C TRP A 88 0.16 3.43 -12.05
N LYS A 89 0.13 4.47 -12.87
CA LYS A 89 0.46 4.38 -14.30
C LYS A 89 1.92 3.98 -14.53
N ALA A 90 2.87 4.57 -13.80
CA ALA A 90 4.28 4.24 -13.93
C ALA A 90 4.56 2.76 -13.63
N VAL A 91 3.98 2.22 -12.56
CA VAL A 91 4.09 0.79 -12.21
C VAL A 91 3.45 -0.06 -13.31
N THR A 92 2.25 0.32 -13.77
CA THR A 92 1.55 -0.41 -14.82
C THR A 92 2.36 -0.46 -16.11
N GLU A 93 2.88 0.67 -16.59
CA GLU A 93 3.70 0.71 -17.81
C GLU A 93 5.01 -0.07 -17.64
N ALA A 94 5.67 0.02 -16.48
CA ALA A 94 6.93 -0.68 -16.22
C ALA A 94 6.79 -2.21 -16.27
N TYR A 95 5.70 -2.76 -15.75
CA TYR A 95 5.51 -4.21 -15.65
C TYR A 95 4.64 -4.81 -16.77
N ASN A 96 3.74 -4.02 -17.36
CA ASN A 96 2.94 -4.46 -18.50
C ASN A 96 3.78 -4.47 -19.80
N ASN A 97 4.67 -3.49 -20.03
CA ASN A 97 5.57 -3.48 -21.19
C ASN A 97 6.60 -4.62 -21.16
N LYS A 98 7.16 -4.93 -19.99
CA LYS A 98 8.12 -6.04 -19.84
C LYS A 98 7.48 -7.39 -20.18
N ARG A 99 6.18 -7.58 -19.93
CA ARG A 99 5.44 -8.78 -20.35
C ARG A 99 5.27 -8.84 -21.88
N VAL A 100 4.94 -7.71 -22.52
CA VAL A 100 4.82 -7.64 -24.00
C VAL A 100 6.14 -8.00 -24.67
N LEU A 101 7.25 -7.46 -24.16
CA LEU A 101 8.59 -7.82 -24.64
C LEU A 101 8.88 -9.31 -24.43
N ALA A 102 8.62 -9.86 -23.24
CA ALA A 102 8.82 -11.28 -22.97
C ALA A 102 7.98 -12.19 -23.89
N SER A 103 6.73 -11.80 -24.20
CA SER A 103 5.88 -12.56 -25.13
C SER A 103 6.37 -12.51 -26.57
N PHE A 104 7.03 -11.43 -26.98
CA PHE A 104 7.52 -11.26 -28.36
C PHE A 104 8.73 -12.16 -28.66
N TYR A 105 9.59 -12.42 -27.67
CA TYR A 105 10.77 -13.28 -27.85
C TYR A 105 10.48 -14.79 -27.72
N LEU A 106 9.23 -15.19 -27.43
CA LEU A 106 8.80 -16.57 -27.23
C LEU A 106 7.98 -17.13 -28.41
N ASN A 107 7.94 -16.44 -29.55
CA ASN A 107 7.22 -16.85 -30.77
C ASN A 107 8.18 -16.97 -31.96
#